data_AF-A0A6P9EXE4-F1
#
_entry.id   AF-A0A6P9EXE4-F1
#
_cell.length_a   1.000
_cell.length_b   1.000
_cell.length_c   1.000
_cell.angle_alpha   90.00
_cell.angle_beta   90.00
_cell.angle_gamma   90.00
#
_symmetry.space_group_name_H-M   'P 1'
#
loop_
_entity.id
_entity.type
_entity.pdbx_description
1 polymer ?
#
loop_
_entity_poly.entity_id
_entity_poly.type
_entity_poly.pdbx_seq_one_letter_code
_entity_poly.pdbx_strand_id
1 'polypeptide(L)'
;PTAPPRRPWPKDLEENLEKYTPNGSPAKAERRFVQGHVTADSYRFSISRKSTKVNFACILAVSNTASLLEQEILEEIGKLDDMVQDLYVTEENGTQIRYSQVCTKNQGLCVPSNPLLAAWQMNKNLDLRHITFPIFNQTGQPIYLAGTIGGTLSGKRSVRNQLLVKAKATWLLYYLKTEDGEINELSKMWLIHFLNQFSNIETSLALKKIQVPGGWA
;
A
#
# COMPACT_ATOMS: atom_id res chain seq x y z
N PRO A 1 -25.38 1.55 -18.09
CA PRO A 1 -24.10 2.23 -18.35
C PRO A 1 -22.93 1.29 -18.01
N THR A 2 -22.44 0.58 -19.02
CA THR A 2 -21.28 -0.32 -18.91
C THR A 2 -20.01 0.51 -18.79
N ALA A 3 -19.18 0.21 -17.80
CA ALA A 3 -17.87 0.84 -17.64
C ALA A 3 -17.02 0.60 -18.90
N PRO A 4 -16.23 1.59 -19.36
CA PRO A 4 -15.34 1.39 -20.49
C PRO A 4 -14.30 0.31 -20.16
N PRO A 5 -13.91 -0.53 -21.13
CA PRO A 5 -12.87 -1.54 -20.92
C PRO A 5 -11.56 -0.86 -20.51
N ARG A 6 -10.95 -1.32 -19.41
CA ARG A 6 -9.64 -0.85 -18.95
C ARG A 6 -8.62 -1.16 -20.05
N ARG A 7 -7.90 -0.15 -20.52
CA ARG A 7 -6.83 -0.33 -21.52
C ARG A 7 -5.75 -1.27 -20.96
N PRO A 8 -5.27 -2.26 -21.74
CA PRO A 8 -4.11 -3.05 -21.35
C PRO A 8 -2.92 -2.14 -21.07
N TRP A 9 -2.18 -2.41 -20.00
CA TRP A 9 -0.94 -1.71 -19.71
C TRP A 9 0.08 -1.95 -20.84
N PRO A 10 0.69 -0.92 -21.42
CA PRO A 10 1.75 -1.10 -22.41
C PRO A 10 2.92 -1.81 -21.73
N LYS A 11 3.30 -2.98 -22.28
CA LYS A 11 4.39 -3.81 -21.75
C LYS A 11 5.78 -3.17 -21.91
N ASP A 12 5.85 -2.03 -22.64
CA ASP A 12 7.12 -1.52 -23.20
C ASP A 12 7.46 -0.10 -22.71
N LEU A 13 6.63 0.52 -21.87
CA LEU A 13 6.90 1.87 -21.36
C LEU A 13 7.58 1.80 -19.99
N GLU A 14 8.86 1.43 -19.97
CA GLU A 14 9.67 1.70 -18.79
C GLU A 14 9.81 3.22 -18.65
N GLU A 15 8.94 3.79 -17.80
CA GLU A 15 8.92 5.22 -17.54
C GLU A 15 10.26 5.62 -16.89
N ASN A 16 11.11 6.24 -17.70
CA ASN A 16 12.39 6.77 -17.28
C ASN A 16 12.23 8.25 -16.94
N LEU A 17 12.08 8.56 -15.64
CA LEU A 17 11.98 9.91 -15.10
C LEU A 17 13.14 10.84 -15.54
N GLU A 18 14.28 10.28 -15.96
CA GLU A 18 15.41 11.05 -16.50
C GLU A 18 15.05 11.78 -17.80
N LYS A 19 14.08 11.29 -18.57
CA LYS A 19 13.65 11.90 -19.84
C LYS A 19 12.77 13.15 -19.64
N TYR A 20 12.18 13.32 -18.45
CA TYR A 20 11.23 14.39 -18.16
C TYR A 20 11.86 15.60 -17.45
N THR A 21 13.17 15.53 -17.15
CA THR A 21 13.91 16.63 -16.52
C THR A 21 15.17 16.94 -17.33
N PRO A 22 15.54 18.22 -17.52
CA PRO A 22 16.72 18.59 -18.30
C PRO A 22 18.00 17.90 -17.80
N ASN A 23 18.88 17.55 -18.74
CA ASN A 23 20.20 17.04 -18.38
C ASN A 23 20.98 18.11 -17.61
N GLY A 24 21.65 17.69 -16.53
CA GLY A 24 22.40 18.60 -15.66
C GLY A 24 21.54 19.51 -14.77
N SER A 25 20.23 19.29 -14.65
CA SER A 25 19.39 20.11 -13.78
C SER A 25 19.84 20.04 -12.31
N PRO A 26 19.72 21.14 -11.54
CA PRO A 26 20.01 21.14 -10.11
C PRO A 26 19.27 20.03 -9.35
N ALA A 27 17.99 19.77 -9.70
CA ALA A 27 17.20 18.69 -9.10
C ALA A 27 17.79 17.29 -9.31
N LYS A 28 18.42 17.02 -10.48
CA LYS A 28 19.13 15.75 -10.71
C LYS A 28 20.42 15.67 -9.89
N ALA A 29 21.15 16.79 -9.73
CA ALA A 29 22.35 16.83 -8.90
C ALA A 29 22.01 16.57 -7.42
N GLU A 30 20.96 17.22 -6.90
CA GLU A 30 20.45 17.01 -5.54
C GLU A 30 19.96 15.58 -5.34
N ARG A 31 19.20 15.01 -6.29
CA ARG A 31 18.77 13.60 -6.22
C ARG A 31 19.95 12.65 -6.12
N ARG A 32 21.01 12.84 -6.93
CA ARG A 32 22.24 12.02 -6.86
C ARG A 32 22.95 12.19 -5.53
N PHE A 33 23.02 13.41 -5.02
CA PHE A 33 23.56 13.67 -3.69
C PHE A 33 22.79 12.88 -2.62
N VAL A 34 21.46 12.97 -2.59
CA VAL A 34 20.63 12.21 -1.64
C VAL A 34 20.80 10.70 -1.81
N GLN A 35 20.82 10.18 -3.04
CA GLN A 35 21.01 8.75 -3.31
C GLN A 35 22.39 8.23 -2.85
N GLY A 36 23.43 9.06 -2.92
CA GLY A 36 24.77 8.71 -2.43
C GLY A 36 24.91 8.72 -0.90
N HIS A 37 24.04 9.45 -0.18
CA HIS A 37 24.15 9.64 1.27
C HIS A 37 23.04 8.93 2.07
N VAL A 38 21.88 8.72 1.46
CA VAL A 38 20.74 8.01 2.07
C VAL A 38 20.66 6.63 1.42
N THR A 39 21.32 5.66 2.05
CA THR A 39 21.30 4.28 1.59
C THR A 39 19.94 3.63 1.90
N ALA A 40 19.35 3.01 0.87
CA ALA A 40 18.18 2.16 1.04
C ALA A 40 18.65 0.80 1.58
N ASP A 41 18.38 0.53 2.85
CA ASP A 41 18.58 -0.78 3.45
C ASP A 41 17.42 -1.70 3.03
N SER A 42 17.72 -2.74 2.24
CA SER A 42 16.73 -3.71 1.76
C SER A 42 16.07 -4.52 2.89
N TYR A 43 16.66 -4.52 4.09
CA TYR A 43 16.15 -5.19 5.28
C TYR A 43 15.30 -4.26 6.18
N ARG A 44 15.41 -2.94 6.00
CA ARG A 44 14.72 -1.91 6.80
C ARG A 44 13.99 -0.92 5.91
N PHE A 45 13.03 -1.44 5.15
CA PHE A 45 12.22 -0.61 4.26
C PHE A 45 11.53 0.53 5.02
N SER A 46 11.63 1.74 4.46
CA SER A 46 10.89 2.92 4.89
C SER A 46 10.66 3.80 3.68
N ILE A 47 9.41 3.94 3.24
CA ILE A 47 9.06 4.75 2.06
C ILE A 47 9.55 6.20 2.19
N SER A 48 9.52 6.78 3.39
CA SER A 48 10.00 8.15 3.65
C SER A 48 11.52 8.33 3.50
N ARG A 49 12.30 7.24 3.42
CA ARG A 49 13.75 7.26 3.23
C ARG A 49 14.15 6.85 1.81
N LYS A 50 13.19 6.51 0.96
CA LYS A 50 13.45 5.95 -0.36
C LYS A 50 13.68 7.07 -1.36
N SER A 51 14.87 7.09 -1.96
CA SER A 51 15.34 8.12 -2.91
C SER A 51 15.37 7.64 -4.36
N THR A 52 14.97 6.39 -4.60
CA THR A 52 14.91 5.73 -5.91
C THR A 52 13.48 5.28 -6.22
N LYS A 53 13.23 4.86 -7.47
CA LYS A 53 11.93 4.34 -7.90
C LYS A 53 11.48 3.18 -7.02
N VAL A 54 10.19 3.16 -6.72
CA VAL A 54 9.51 2.11 -5.95
C VAL A 54 8.38 1.57 -6.81
N ASN A 55 8.26 0.25 -6.86
CA ASN A 55 7.09 -0.42 -7.42
C ASN A 55 6.12 -0.68 -6.26
N PHE A 56 4.85 -0.35 -6.43
CA PHE A 56 3.85 -0.62 -5.41
C PHE A 56 2.48 -0.85 -6.04
N ALA A 57 1.69 -1.73 -5.46
CA ALA A 57 0.25 -1.76 -5.72
C ALA A 57 -0.48 -0.95 -4.66
N CYS A 58 -1.62 -0.38 -5.02
CA CYS A 58 -2.40 0.50 -4.16
C CYS A 58 -3.90 0.25 -4.35
N ILE A 59 -4.62 0.10 -3.24
CA ILE A 59 -6.08 -0.03 -3.24
C ILE A 59 -6.68 1.04 -2.35
N LEU A 60 -7.64 1.80 -2.87
CA LEU A 60 -8.47 2.69 -2.06
C LEU A 60 -9.71 1.92 -1.61
N ALA A 61 -9.87 1.72 -0.30
CA ALA A 61 -11.10 1.20 0.28
C ALA A 61 -11.89 2.36 0.91
N VAL A 62 -13.13 2.55 0.49
CA VAL A 62 -14.01 3.61 1.00
C VAL A 62 -15.17 2.96 1.75
N SER A 63 -15.42 3.34 3.00
CA SER A 63 -16.56 2.83 3.77
C SER A 63 -17.88 3.25 3.12
N ASN A 64 -18.86 2.35 3.06
CA ASN A 64 -20.24 2.67 2.66
C ASN A 64 -21.02 3.34 3.81
N THR A 65 -20.54 3.23 5.05
CA THR A 65 -21.14 3.86 6.24
C THR A 65 -20.47 5.21 6.56
N ALA A 66 -20.75 5.78 7.73
CA ALA A 66 -20.18 7.07 8.15
C ALA A 66 -18.68 7.00 8.50
N SER A 67 -18.14 5.82 8.83
CA SER A 67 -16.74 5.63 9.22
C SER A 67 -16.27 4.24 8.84
N LEU A 68 -14.96 4.04 8.66
CA LEU A 68 -14.32 2.72 8.54
C LEU A 68 -13.88 2.15 9.88
N LEU A 69 -13.96 2.93 10.96
CA LEU A 69 -13.58 2.53 12.33
C LEU A 69 -14.64 1.65 13.00
N GLU A 70 -15.17 0.70 12.24
CA GLU A 70 -16.13 -0.31 12.68
C GLU A 70 -15.51 -1.68 12.43
N GLN A 71 -15.67 -2.60 13.37
CA GLN A 71 -15.01 -3.90 13.31
C GLN A 71 -15.37 -4.67 12.04
N GLU A 72 -16.66 -4.71 11.68
CA GLU A 72 -17.14 -5.39 10.48
C GLU A 72 -16.53 -4.83 9.19
N ILE A 73 -16.19 -3.54 9.16
CA ILE A 73 -15.58 -2.90 8.00
C ILE A 73 -14.10 -3.28 7.92
N LEU A 74 -13.38 -3.27 9.04
CA LEU A 74 -12.00 -3.76 9.08
C LEU A 74 -11.89 -5.26 8.79
N GLU A 75 -12.90 -6.06 9.15
CA GLU A 75 -13.00 -7.46 8.75
C GLU A 75 -13.12 -7.62 7.23
N GLU A 76 -13.97 -6.84 6.58
CA GLU A 76 -14.12 -6.89 5.12
C GLU A 76 -12.86 -6.37 4.40
N ILE A 77 -12.23 -5.30 4.90
CA ILE A 77 -10.93 -4.82 4.40
C ILE A 77 -9.84 -5.87 4.62
N GLY A 78 -9.85 -6.57 5.76
CA GLY A 78 -8.92 -7.66 6.04
C GLY A 78 -9.02 -8.81 5.05
N LYS A 79 -10.24 -9.24 4.69
CA LYS A 79 -10.46 -10.26 3.65
C LYS A 79 -9.92 -9.84 2.29
N LEU A 80 -10.06 -8.56 1.95
CA LEU A 80 -9.48 -7.99 0.73
C LEU A 80 -7.96 -8.01 0.76
N ASP A 81 -7.35 -7.62 1.88
CA ASP A 81 -5.90 -7.65 2.08
C ASP A 81 -5.35 -9.08 2.01
N ASP A 82 -5.99 -10.05 2.67
CA ASP A 82 -5.63 -11.46 2.65
C ASP A 82 -5.64 -12.01 1.21
N MET A 83 -6.71 -11.74 0.44
CA MET A 83 -6.81 -12.16 -0.97
C MET A 83 -5.70 -11.59 -1.85
N VAL A 84 -5.29 -10.34 -1.61
CA VAL A 84 -4.20 -9.72 -2.38
C VAL A 84 -2.86 -10.30 -1.98
N GLN A 85 -2.61 -10.54 -0.69
CA GLN A 85 -1.38 -11.15 -0.20
C GLN A 85 -1.23 -12.62 -0.63
N ASP A 86 -2.34 -13.33 -0.83
CA ASP A 86 -2.38 -14.71 -1.33
C ASP A 86 -2.19 -14.82 -2.86
N LEU A 87 -2.15 -13.70 -3.59
CA LEU A 87 -1.88 -13.71 -5.03
C LEU A 87 -0.50 -14.29 -5.34
N TYR A 88 -0.48 -15.15 -6.35
CA TYR A 88 0.73 -15.71 -6.92
C TYR A 88 0.69 -15.76 -8.44
N VAL A 89 1.84 -15.57 -9.07
CA VAL A 89 2.03 -15.79 -10.51
C VAL A 89 2.60 -17.18 -10.71
N THR A 90 2.06 -17.94 -11.66
CA THR A 90 2.66 -19.22 -12.08
C THR A 90 3.44 -18.98 -13.37
N GLU A 91 4.75 -19.24 -13.34
CA GLU A 91 5.62 -19.17 -14.51
C GLU A 91 5.46 -20.41 -15.41
N GLU A 92 5.98 -20.35 -16.64
CA GLU A 92 5.91 -21.46 -17.60
C GLU A 92 6.59 -22.74 -17.09
N ASN A 93 7.62 -22.59 -16.25
CA ASN A 93 8.33 -23.70 -15.61
C ASN A 93 7.60 -24.26 -14.37
N GLY A 94 6.41 -23.74 -14.03
CA GLY A 94 5.62 -24.14 -12.86
C GLY A 94 5.99 -23.47 -11.54
N THR A 95 7.02 -22.60 -11.53
CA THR A 95 7.42 -21.86 -10.33
C THR A 95 6.37 -20.82 -9.96
N GLN A 96 6.13 -20.65 -8.66
CA GLN A 96 5.17 -19.67 -8.13
C GLN A 96 5.88 -18.45 -7.55
N ILE A 97 5.54 -17.26 -8.05
CA ILE A 97 5.97 -15.98 -7.50
C ILE A 97 4.87 -15.46 -6.57
N ARG A 98 5.10 -15.55 -5.26
CA ARG A 98 4.16 -15.09 -4.23
C ARG A 98 4.48 -13.67 -3.79
N TYR A 99 3.47 -12.94 -3.30
CA TYR A 99 3.67 -11.61 -2.73
C TYR A 99 4.79 -11.58 -1.67
N SER A 100 4.85 -12.58 -0.79
CA SER A 100 5.86 -12.67 0.29
C SER A 100 7.32 -12.76 -0.19
N GLN A 101 7.55 -13.14 -1.45
CA GLN A 101 8.86 -13.19 -2.07
C GLN A 101 9.28 -11.82 -2.62
N VAL A 102 8.33 -11.06 -3.18
CA VAL A 102 8.55 -9.79 -3.88
C VAL A 102 8.27 -8.54 -3.03
N CYS A 103 7.57 -8.66 -1.90
CA CYS A 103 7.27 -7.56 -0.99
C CYS A 103 8.55 -6.92 -0.43
N THR A 104 8.53 -5.61 -0.17
CA THR A 104 9.59 -4.99 0.63
C THR A 104 9.48 -5.43 2.08
N LYS A 105 10.65 -5.60 2.73
CA LYS A 105 10.72 -6.14 4.07
C LYS A 105 11.22 -5.12 5.09
N ASN A 106 10.68 -5.21 6.28
CA ASN A 106 11.21 -4.55 7.47
C ASN A 106 11.36 -5.63 8.55
N GLN A 107 12.60 -5.84 9.03
CA GLN A 107 12.91 -6.88 10.01
C GLN A 107 12.53 -8.30 9.52
N GLY A 108 12.72 -8.57 8.22
CA GLY A 108 12.48 -9.89 7.61
C GLY A 108 11.03 -10.19 7.23
N LEU A 109 10.07 -9.36 7.65
CA LEU A 109 8.65 -9.50 7.34
C LEU A 109 8.22 -8.48 6.28
N CYS A 110 7.21 -8.81 5.47
CA CYS A 110 6.61 -7.84 4.56
C CYS A 110 6.09 -6.64 5.35
N VAL A 111 6.30 -5.44 4.82
CA VAL A 111 5.72 -4.23 5.39
C VAL A 111 4.20 -4.33 5.26
N PRO A 112 3.43 -4.06 6.34
CA PRO A 112 1.98 -4.18 6.29
C PRO A 112 1.38 -3.20 5.27
N SER A 113 0.39 -3.65 4.51
CA SER A 113 -0.30 -2.84 3.50
C SER A 113 -1.00 -1.63 4.12
N ASN A 114 -1.49 -1.78 5.35
CA ASN A 114 -2.03 -0.70 6.15
C ASN A 114 -1.70 -0.91 7.64
N PRO A 115 -1.08 0.07 8.30
CA PRO A 115 -0.61 -0.12 9.67
C PRO A 115 -1.74 -0.17 10.71
N LEU A 116 -2.89 0.48 10.47
CA LEU A 116 -4.06 0.36 11.35
C LEU A 116 -4.74 -1.01 11.18
N LEU A 117 -4.82 -1.51 9.95
CA LEU A 117 -5.36 -2.85 9.68
C LEU A 117 -4.50 -3.93 10.36
N ALA A 118 -3.17 -3.85 10.20
CA ALA A 118 -2.23 -4.78 10.83
C ALA A 118 -2.31 -4.73 12.37
N ALA A 119 -2.36 -3.52 12.93
CA ALA A 119 -2.61 -3.28 14.35
C ALA A 119 -3.86 -4.01 14.88
N TRP A 120 -4.97 -3.87 14.16
CA TRP A 120 -6.24 -4.50 14.52
C TRP A 120 -6.26 -6.01 14.23
N GLN A 121 -5.59 -6.50 13.17
CA GLN A 121 -5.45 -7.94 12.91
C GLN A 121 -4.67 -8.66 14.02
N MET A 122 -3.64 -8.02 14.58
CA MET A 122 -2.88 -8.53 15.73
C MET A 122 -3.70 -8.53 17.02
N ASN A 123 -4.62 -7.58 17.19
CA ASN A 123 -5.50 -7.50 18.35
C ASN A 123 -6.92 -7.13 17.92
N LYS A 124 -7.76 -8.13 17.70
CA LYS A 124 -9.17 -7.94 17.28
C LYS A 124 -10.01 -7.19 18.33
N ASN A 125 -9.55 -7.14 19.57
CA ASN A 125 -10.19 -6.39 20.67
C ASN A 125 -9.67 -4.94 20.77
N LEU A 126 -8.88 -4.47 19.81
CA LEU A 126 -8.40 -3.09 19.76
C LEU A 126 -9.59 -2.13 19.75
N ASP A 127 -9.62 -1.20 20.72
CA ASP A 127 -10.70 -0.22 20.81
C ASP A 127 -10.55 0.88 19.74
N LEU A 128 -11.28 0.69 18.64
CA LEU A 128 -11.29 1.60 17.50
C LEU A 128 -11.82 3.01 17.85
N ARG A 129 -12.47 3.20 19.01
CA ARG A 129 -12.98 4.51 19.46
C ARG A 129 -11.89 5.41 20.03
N HIS A 130 -10.76 4.83 20.43
CA HIS A 130 -9.63 5.54 21.05
C HIS A 130 -8.43 5.70 20.13
N ILE A 131 -8.60 5.47 18.82
CA ILE A 131 -7.56 5.71 17.82
C ILE A 131 -7.28 7.21 17.71
N THR A 132 -6.01 7.58 17.68
CA THR A 132 -5.56 8.97 17.50
C THR A 132 -4.94 9.19 16.13
N PHE A 133 -5.03 10.42 15.65
CA PHE A 133 -4.52 10.87 14.35
C PHE A 133 -3.68 12.16 14.52
N PRO A 134 -2.56 12.34 13.78
CA PRO A 134 -2.02 11.46 12.75
C PRO A 134 -1.21 10.27 13.28
N ILE A 135 -0.84 10.28 14.56
CA ILE A 135 -0.08 9.18 15.18
C ILE A 135 -0.98 8.45 16.18
N PHE A 136 -1.09 7.14 16.04
CA PHE A 136 -1.70 6.23 16.99
C PHE A 136 -0.61 5.48 17.75
N ASN A 137 -0.74 5.33 19.07
CA ASN A 137 0.26 4.61 19.87
C ASN A 137 -0.31 3.24 20.28
N GLN A 138 0.26 2.18 19.73
CA GLN A 138 -0.07 0.82 20.11
C GLN A 138 1.04 0.25 20.98
N THR A 139 0.74 -0.05 22.23
CA THR A 139 1.68 -0.70 23.17
C THR A 139 3.05 -0.02 23.25
N GLY A 140 3.09 1.31 23.18
CA GLY A 140 4.33 2.11 23.22
C GLY A 140 5.00 2.34 21.86
N GLN A 141 4.49 1.73 20.78
CA GLN A 141 4.99 1.94 19.42
C GLN A 141 4.13 2.96 18.65
N PRO A 142 4.74 4.05 18.14
CA PRO A 142 4.02 5.03 17.34
C PRO A 142 3.75 4.50 15.93
N ILE A 143 2.49 4.57 15.52
CA ILE A 143 1.98 4.19 14.21
C ILE A 143 1.52 5.46 13.50
N TYR A 144 2.05 5.72 12.30
CA TYR A 144 1.69 6.89 11.51
C TYR A 144 0.54 6.56 10.54
N LEU A 145 -0.58 7.28 10.66
CA LEU A 145 -1.83 7.03 9.93
C LEU A 145 -2.10 8.05 8.81
N ALA A 146 -1.41 9.20 8.80
CA ALA A 146 -1.73 10.28 7.84
C ALA A 146 -1.48 9.89 6.37
N GLY A 147 -0.61 8.91 6.12
CA GLY A 147 -0.36 8.41 4.77
C GLY A 147 -1.35 7.37 4.28
N THR A 148 -2.19 6.81 5.17
CA THR A 148 -3.02 5.64 4.84
C THR A 148 -4.50 5.84 5.15
N ILE A 149 -4.90 6.86 5.89
CA ILE A 149 -6.31 7.13 6.23
C ILE A 149 -6.75 8.49 5.68
N GLY A 150 -7.93 8.52 5.06
CA GLY A 150 -8.51 9.69 4.42
C GLY A 150 -9.97 9.96 4.81
N GLY A 151 -10.45 11.17 4.49
CA GLY A 151 -11.79 11.62 4.88
C GLY A 151 -11.99 11.62 6.39
N THR A 152 -11.01 12.16 7.12
CA THR A 152 -10.99 12.14 8.58
C THR A 152 -11.80 13.28 9.18
N LEU A 153 -12.48 13.00 10.29
CA LEU A 153 -13.07 14.01 11.17
C LEU A 153 -12.40 13.85 12.53
N SER A 154 -11.72 14.90 12.98
CA SER A 154 -11.00 14.90 14.27
C SER A 154 -11.87 15.51 15.38
N GLY A 155 -11.75 14.95 16.58
CA GLY A 155 -12.41 15.45 17.79
C GLY A 155 -11.69 16.65 18.41
N LYS A 156 -12.05 17.03 19.65
CA LYS A 156 -11.41 18.14 20.37
C LYS A 156 -9.88 17.94 20.50
N ARG A 157 -9.16 19.05 20.31
CA ARG A 157 -7.69 19.16 20.16
C ARG A 157 -6.88 18.65 21.35
N SER A 158 -5.83 17.90 21.04
CA SER A 158 -4.51 18.05 21.67
C SER A 158 -3.52 18.49 20.59
N VAL A 159 -2.48 19.23 20.98
CA VAL A 159 -1.59 20.02 20.09
C VAL A 159 -0.88 19.18 19.00
N ARG A 160 -0.76 17.85 19.17
CA ARG A 160 -0.03 16.97 18.23
C ARG A 160 -0.80 15.75 17.72
N ASN A 161 -1.70 15.18 18.53
CA ASN A 161 -2.56 14.05 18.18
C ASN A 161 -3.99 14.36 18.62
N GLN A 162 -4.96 13.99 17.80
CA GLN A 162 -6.38 14.19 18.04
C GLN A 162 -7.10 12.86 17.98
N LEU A 163 -8.19 12.73 18.73
CA LEU A 163 -9.06 11.57 18.63
C LEU A 163 -9.63 11.48 17.21
N LEU A 164 -9.46 10.34 16.55
CA LEU A 164 -9.99 10.07 15.23
C LEU A 164 -11.45 9.65 15.36
N VAL A 165 -12.36 10.62 15.25
CA VAL A 165 -13.80 10.39 15.46
C VAL A 165 -14.42 9.66 14.27
N LYS A 166 -14.00 9.99 13.05
CA LYS A 166 -14.42 9.30 11.82
C LYS A 166 -13.28 9.26 10.82
N ALA A 167 -13.28 8.23 9.97
CA ALA A 167 -12.47 8.14 8.78
C ALA A 167 -13.27 7.48 7.66
N LYS A 168 -13.29 8.06 6.46
CA LYS A 168 -14.14 7.58 5.37
C LYS A 168 -13.42 6.58 4.46
N ALA A 169 -12.11 6.71 4.29
CA ALA A 169 -11.36 5.88 3.36
C ALA A 169 -10.00 5.47 3.92
N THR A 170 -9.45 4.38 3.40
CA THR A 170 -8.12 3.89 3.73
C THR A 170 -7.40 3.37 2.48
N TRP A 171 -6.08 3.54 2.45
CA TRP A 171 -5.20 2.95 1.44
C TRP A 171 -4.63 1.63 1.95
N LEU A 172 -4.61 0.62 1.07
CA LEU A 172 -3.78 -0.58 1.20
C LEU A 172 -2.60 -0.42 0.22
N LEU A 173 -1.37 -0.36 0.73
CA LEU A 173 -0.16 -0.05 -0.02
C LEU A 173 0.81 -1.23 0.00
N TYR A 174 0.94 -1.93 -1.12
CA TYR A 174 1.78 -3.12 -1.25
C TYR A 174 3.09 -2.74 -1.93
N TYR A 175 4.10 -2.38 -1.13
CA TYR A 175 5.42 -2.05 -1.64
C TYR A 175 6.19 -3.30 -2.08
N LEU A 176 6.85 -3.22 -3.23
CA LEU A 176 7.61 -4.31 -3.84
C LEU A 176 9.10 -3.95 -3.95
N LYS A 177 9.96 -4.96 -3.90
CA LYS A 177 11.42 -4.82 -4.00
C LYS A 177 11.81 -4.29 -5.39
N THR A 178 12.78 -3.37 -5.41
CA THR A 178 13.28 -2.73 -6.65
C THR A 178 14.80 -2.70 -6.76
N GLU A 179 15.53 -3.12 -5.73
CA GLU A 179 16.99 -2.98 -5.64
C GLU A 179 17.76 -4.05 -6.42
N ASP A 180 17.21 -5.25 -6.54
CA ASP A 180 17.80 -6.39 -7.24
C ASP A 180 17.13 -6.53 -8.61
N GLY A 181 17.92 -6.63 -9.68
CA GLY A 181 17.43 -6.63 -11.06
C GLY A 181 16.50 -7.79 -11.37
N GLU A 182 16.83 -9.00 -10.93
CA GLU A 182 15.99 -10.19 -11.14
C GLU A 182 14.71 -10.10 -10.32
N ILE A 183 14.83 -9.76 -9.03
CA ILE A 183 13.67 -9.61 -8.14
C ILE A 183 12.76 -8.48 -8.62
N ASN A 184 13.30 -7.39 -9.17
CA ASN A 184 12.52 -6.28 -9.70
C ASN A 184 11.65 -6.71 -10.89
N GLU A 185 12.14 -7.59 -11.76
CA GLU A 185 11.32 -8.17 -12.83
C GLU A 185 10.22 -9.09 -12.28
N LEU A 186 10.52 -9.91 -11.26
CA LEU A 186 9.49 -10.70 -10.57
C LEU A 186 8.43 -9.81 -9.90
N SER A 187 8.85 -8.69 -9.29
CA SER A 187 7.96 -7.67 -8.73
C SER A 187 7.05 -7.07 -9.80
N LYS A 188 7.58 -6.72 -10.98
CA LYS A 188 6.79 -6.21 -12.12
C LYS A 188 5.80 -7.26 -12.62
N MET A 189 6.20 -8.52 -12.72
CA MET A 189 5.31 -9.62 -13.10
C MET A 189 4.14 -9.79 -12.12
N TRP A 190 4.44 -9.79 -10.82
CA TRP A 190 3.41 -9.84 -9.78
C TRP A 190 2.46 -8.64 -9.87
N LEU A 191 2.99 -7.43 -10.11
CA LEU A 191 2.19 -6.21 -10.24
C LEU A 191 1.23 -6.24 -11.44
N ILE A 192 1.69 -6.71 -12.60
CA ILE A 192 0.85 -6.91 -13.79
C ILE A 192 -0.24 -7.95 -13.49
N HIS A 193 0.12 -9.04 -12.80
CA HIS A 193 -0.85 -10.05 -12.41
C HIS A 193 -1.90 -9.52 -11.44
N PHE A 194 -1.50 -8.75 -10.43
CA PHE A 194 -2.40 -8.06 -9.50
C PHE A 194 -3.43 -7.20 -10.26
N LEU A 195 -2.97 -6.38 -11.20
CA LEU A 195 -3.85 -5.54 -12.03
C LEU A 195 -4.86 -6.36 -12.83
N ASN A 196 -4.42 -7.49 -13.39
CA ASN A 196 -5.27 -8.38 -14.19
C ASN A 196 -6.30 -9.14 -13.33
N GLN A 197 -5.94 -9.51 -12.10
CA GLN A 197 -6.81 -10.24 -11.18
C GLN A 197 -7.72 -9.32 -10.35
N PHE A 198 -7.48 -8.01 -10.35
CA PHE A 198 -8.17 -7.09 -9.48
C PHE A 198 -9.70 -7.16 -9.59
N SER A 199 -10.23 -7.19 -10.81
CA SER A 199 -11.68 -7.31 -11.03
C SER A 199 -12.25 -8.64 -10.56
N ASN A 200 -11.47 -9.72 -10.63
CA ASN A 200 -11.87 -11.04 -10.13
C ASN A 200 -11.92 -11.04 -8.60
N ILE A 201 -10.91 -10.44 -7.95
CA ILE A 201 -10.89 -10.26 -6.48
C ILE A 201 -12.12 -9.49 -6.03
N GLU A 202 -12.37 -8.32 -6.63
CA GLU A 202 -13.52 -7.47 -6.31
C GLU A 202 -14.86 -8.23 -6.43
N THR A 203 -15.04 -8.99 -7.52
CA THR A 203 -16.25 -9.77 -7.76
C THR A 203 -16.39 -10.93 -6.78
N SER A 204 -15.30 -11.64 -6.48
CA SER A 204 -15.31 -12.84 -5.63
C SER A 204 -15.65 -12.53 -4.16
N LEU A 205 -15.21 -11.37 -3.66
CA LEU A 205 -15.43 -10.97 -2.27
C LEU A 205 -16.83 -10.43 -2.02
N ALA A 206 -17.55 -10.02 -3.08
CA ALA A 206 -18.90 -9.46 -2.99
C ALA A 206 -19.02 -8.38 -1.89
N LEU A 207 -18.08 -7.42 -1.89
CA LEU A 207 -17.91 -6.39 -0.86
C LEU A 207 -19.22 -5.61 -0.65
N LYS A 208 -19.69 -5.51 0.60
CA LYS A 208 -20.96 -4.86 0.96
C LYS A 208 -20.76 -3.61 1.81
N LYS A 209 -19.72 -3.58 2.63
CA LYS A 209 -19.45 -2.53 3.62
C LYS A 209 -18.44 -1.51 3.09
N ILE A 210 -17.62 -1.88 2.11
CA ILE A 210 -16.70 -0.98 1.41
C ILE A 210 -16.98 -0.91 -0.09
N GLN A 211 -16.62 0.21 -0.69
CA GLN A 211 -16.46 0.40 -2.12
C GLN A 211 -14.98 0.52 -2.45
N VAL A 212 -14.57 -0.12 -3.54
CA VAL A 212 -13.20 -0.08 -4.04
C VAL A 212 -13.20 0.49 -5.46
N PRO A 213 -13.04 1.82 -5.63
CA PRO A 213 -13.15 2.46 -6.96
C PRO A 213 -12.07 2.04 -7.96
N GLY A 214 -11.07 1.25 -7.55
CA GLY A 214 -10.07 0.63 -8.41
C GLY A 214 -8.76 0.31 -7.67
N GLY A 215 -8.01 -0.63 -8.22
CA GLY A 215 -6.62 -0.93 -7.86
C GLY A 215 -5.66 -0.22 -8.82
N TRP A 216 -4.60 0.35 -8.26
CA TRP A 216 -3.57 1.11 -8.95
C TRP A 216 -2.22 0.43 -8.74
N ALA A 217 -1.29 0.67 -9.66
CA ALA A 217 0.04 0.07 -9.70
C ALA A 217 1.04 1.07 -10.29
#